data_AF-A0A218Q9W5-F1
#
_entry.id   AF-A0A218Q9W5-F1
#
_cell.length_a   1.000
_cell.length_b   1.000
_cell.length_c   1.000
_cell.angle_alpha   90.00
_cell.angle_beta   90.00
_cell.angle_gamma   90.00
#
_symmetry.space_group_name_H-M   'P 1'
#
loop_
_entity.id
_entity.type
_entity.pdbx_description
1 polymer ?
#
loop_
_entity_poly.entity_id
_entity_poly.type
_entity_poly.pdbx_seq_one_letter_code
_entity_poly.pdbx_strand_id
1 'polypeptide(L)' 'MSIQDRSRALAMRQYQQVKNRQQSMLMRAAQELGLPEELSEYWSPIQGKIDPTIRLIYESSHASMS' A
#
# COMPACT_ATOMS: atom_id res chain seq x y z
N MET A 1 4.18 24.91 -9.70
CA MET A 1 4.51 23.59 -9.14
C MET A 1 5.67 23.04 -9.93
N SER A 2 6.79 22.68 -9.29
CA SER A 2 7.98 22.20 -10.00
C SER A 2 7.81 20.75 -10.47
N ILE A 3 8.69 20.29 -11.37
CA ILE A 3 8.73 18.88 -11.81
C ILE A 3 8.98 17.96 -10.60
N GLN A 4 9.80 18.41 -9.66
CA GLN A 4 10.15 17.71 -8.42
C GLN A 4 8.94 17.59 -7.48
N ASP A 5 8.11 18.62 -7.38
CA ASP A 5 6.87 18.56 -6.58
C ASP A 5 5.89 17.57 -7.19
N ARG A 6 5.80 17.55 -8.53
CA ARG A 6 4.92 16.62 -9.26
C ARG A 6 5.39 15.17 -9.11
N SER A 7 6.69 14.91 -9.19
CA SER A 7 7.23 13.56 -8.99
C SER A 7 7.02 13.07 -7.56
N ARG A 8 7.21 13.94 -6.56
CA ARG A 8 6.91 13.61 -5.16
C ARG A 8 5.43 13.31 -4.95
N ALA A 9 4.53 14.10 -5.52
CA ALA A 9 3.09 13.86 -5.42
C ALA A 9 2.67 12.51 -6.02
N LEU A 10 3.24 12.14 -7.18
CA LEU A 10 3.01 10.84 -7.80
C LEU A 10 3.50 9.68 -6.93
N ALA A 11 4.72 9.78 -6.40
CA ALA A 11 5.28 8.75 -5.53
C ALA A 11 4.46 8.57 -4.24
N MET A 12 3.99 9.66 -3.64
CA MET A 12 3.13 9.62 -2.44
C MET A 12 1.75 9.04 -2.73
N ARG A 13 1.16 9.36 -3.89
CA ARG A 13 -0.12 8.76 -4.32
C ARG A 13 0.02 7.25 -4.51
N GLN A 14 1.07 6.82 -5.20
CA GLN A 14 1.34 5.40 -5.41
C GLN A 14 1.57 4.67 -4.09
N TYR A 15 2.34 5.29 -3.19
CA TYR A 15 2.55 4.77 -1.83
C TYR A 15 1.23 4.55 -1.10
N GLN A 16 0.33 5.54 -1.13
CA GLN A 16 -0.97 5.43 -0.47
C GLN A 16 -1.83 4.31 -1.07
N GLN A 17 -1.81 4.13 -2.40
CA GLN A 17 -2.56 3.07 -3.06
C GLN A 17 -2.10 1.68 -2.63
N VAL A 18 -0.78 1.45 -2.62
CA VAL A 18 -0.20 0.18 -2.18
C VAL A 18 -0.53 -0.07 -0.70
N LYS A 19 -0.37 0.93 0.16
CA LYS A 19 -0.74 0.84 1.57
C LYS A 19 -2.20 0.43 1.75
N ASN A 20 -3.13 1.13 1.09
CA ASN A 20 -4.55 0.82 1.20
C ASN A 20 -4.85 -0.61 0.78
N ARG A 21 -4.22 -1.09 -0.31
CA ARG A 21 -4.42 -2.46 -0.79
C ARG A 21 -3.89 -3.49 0.21
N GLN A 22 -2.68 -3.28 0.75
CA GLN A 22 -2.11 -4.12 1.80
C GLN A 22 -3.03 -4.20 3.01
N GLN A 23 -3.47 -3.04 3.49
CA GLN A 23 -4.37 -2.92 4.63
C GLN A 23 -5.66 -3.71 4.41
N SER A 24 -6.29 -3.58 3.24
CA SER A 24 -7.52 -4.32 2.93
C SER A 24 -7.32 -5.84 2.88
N MET A 25 -6.17 -6.33 2.43
CA MET A 25 -5.89 -7.78 2.47
C MET A 25 -5.63 -8.26 3.89
N LEU A 26 -4.88 -7.48 4.69
CA LEU A 26 -4.61 -7.80 6.07
C LEU A 26 -5.91 -7.86 6.89
N MET A 27 -6.81 -6.88 6.71
CA MET A 27 -8.14 -6.86 7.33
C MET A 27 -8.95 -8.13 6.99
N ARG A 28 -8.99 -8.51 5.71
CA ARG A 28 -9.71 -9.73 5.28
C ARG A 28 -9.12 -10.99 5.89
N ALA A 29 -7.79 -11.14 5.88
CA ALA A 29 -7.12 -12.29 6.49
C ALA A 29 -7.34 -12.35 8.02
N ALA A 30 -7.29 -11.20 8.70
CA ALA A 30 -7.58 -11.13 10.13
C ALA A 30 -9.01 -11.58 10.44
N GLN A 31 -9.98 -11.11 9.65
CA GLN A 31 -11.38 -11.52 9.78
C GLN A 31 -11.58 -13.03 9.54
N GLU A 32 -10.94 -13.60 8.51
CA GLU A 32 -10.98 -15.03 8.22
C GLU A 32 -10.42 -15.89 9.36
N LEU A 33 -9.41 -15.38 10.06
CA LEU A 33 -8.78 -16.05 11.21
C LEU A 33 -9.49 -15.77 12.54
N GLY A 34 -10.56 -14.96 12.54
CA GLY A 34 -11.25 -14.54 13.77
C GLY A 34 -10.41 -13.66 14.68
N LEU A 35 -9.41 -12.97 14.13
CA LEU A 35 -8.58 -12.04 14.88
C LEU A 35 -9.32 -10.73 15.15
N PRO A 36 -9.00 -10.03 16.26
CA PRO A 36 -9.58 -8.74 16.57
C PRO A 36 -9.31 -7.71 15.47
N GLU A 37 -10.27 -6.83 15.22
CA GLU A 37 -10.16 -5.80 14.17
C GLU A 37 -8.99 -4.83 14.43
N GLU A 38 -8.64 -4.59 15.70
CA GLU A 38 -7.54 -3.71 16.10
C GLU A 38 -6.16 -4.19 15.57
N LEU A 39 -6.03 -5.50 15.33
CA LEU A 39 -4.81 -6.10 14.79
C LEU A 39 -4.56 -5.68 13.35
N SER A 40 -5.64 -5.38 12.62
CA SER A 40 -5.53 -4.85 11.27
C SER A 40 -5.02 -3.41 11.27
N GLU A 41 -5.43 -2.58 12.23
CA GLU A 41 -4.98 -1.19 12.36
C GLU A 41 -3.48 -1.05 12.63
N TYR A 42 -2.84 -2.13 13.10
CA TYR A 42 -1.41 -2.20 13.34
C TYR A 42 -0.61 -2.30 12.02
N TRP A 43 -0.42 -1.15 11.38
CA TRP A 43 0.47 -1.02 10.22
C TRP A 43 1.75 -0.26 10.61
N SER A 44 2.83 -1.01 10.83
CA SER A 44 4.14 -0.45 11.23
C SER A 44 5.22 -0.73 10.18
N PRO A 45 5.44 0.17 9.21
CA PRO A 45 6.58 0.04 8.29
C PRO A 45 7.89 0.35 9.04
N ILE A 46 8.85 -0.58 9.01
CA ILE A 46 10.13 -0.53 9.75
C ILE A 46 10.95 0.76 9.47
N GLN A 47 10.73 1.43 8.32
CA GLN A 47 11.38 2.70 7.98
C GLN A 47 10.46 3.68 7.21
N GLY A 48 9.14 3.54 7.32
CA GLY A 48 8.20 4.31 6.49
C GLY A 48 8.27 4.02 4.99
N LYS A 49 9.16 3.12 4.54
CA LYS A 49 9.27 2.65 3.16
C LYS A 49 8.38 1.42 2.95
N ILE A 50 7.74 1.37 1.79
CA ILE A 50 7.09 0.15 1.32
C ILE A 50 8.19 -0.84 0.95
N ASP A 51 8.04 -2.09 1.36
CA ASP A 51 8.91 -3.18 0.94
C ASP A 51 8.96 -3.27 -0.61
N PRO A 52 10.15 -3.36 -1.24
CA PRO A 52 10.26 -3.36 -2.70
C PRO A 52 9.46 -4.48 -3.39
N THR A 53 9.34 -5.64 -2.73
CA THR A 53 8.59 -6.81 -3.21
C THR A 53 7.08 -6.52 -3.18
N ILE A 54 6.62 -5.92 -2.10
CA ILE A 54 5.23 -5.45 -1.96
C ILE A 54 4.90 -4.43 -3.04
N ARG A 55 5.82 -3.50 -3.31
CA ARG A 55 5.66 -2.52 -4.38
C ARG A 55 5.44 -3.24 -5.71
N LEU A 56 6.31 -4.18 -6.06
CA LEU A 56 6.20 -4.96 -7.30
C LEU A 56 4.88 -5.75 -7.41
N ILE A 57 4.42 -6.39 -6.33
CA ILE A 57 3.23 -7.25 -6.32
C ILE A 57 1.93 -6.43 -6.37
N TYR A 58 1.91 -5.25 -5.75
CA TYR A 58 0.70 -4.44 -5.59
C TYR A 58 0.70 -3.14 -6.39
N GLU A 59 1.77 -2.81 -7.10
CA GLU A 59 1.70 -1.85 -8.18
C GLU A 59 0.62 -2.31 -9.16
N SER A 60 -0.19 -1.37 -9.64
CA SER A 60 -1.13 -1.68 -10.72
C SER A 60 -0.33 -2.31 -11.87
N SER A 61 -0.62 -3.56 -12.19
CA SER A 61 -0.03 -4.23 -13.35
C SER A 61 -0.18 -3.31 -14.57
N HIS A 62 0.90 -3.12 -15.34
CA HIS A 62 0.88 -2.32 -16.57
C HIS A 62 -0.18 -2.80 -17.59
N ALA A 63 -0.86 -3.93 -17.32
CA ALA A 63 -2.00 -4.44 -18.05
C ALA A 63 -3.30 -3.61 -17.95
N SER A 64 -3.42 -2.64 -17.02
CA SER A 64 -4.62 -1.77 -16.93
C SER A 64 -4.56 -0.50 -17.79
N MET A 65 -3.79 -0.53 -18.89
CA MET A 65 -3.84 0.48 -19.95
C MET A 65 -4.79 0.00 -21.05
N SER A 66 -6.10 0.16 -20.84
CA SER A 66 -7.12 0.04 -21.91
C SER A 66 -8.21 1.07 -21.67
#